data_AF-A0AAD7IP92-F1
#
_entry.id   AF-A0AAD7IP92-F1
#
_cell.length_a   1.000
_cell.length_b   1.000
_cell.length_c   1.000
_cell.angle_alpha   90.00
_cell.angle_beta   90.00
_cell.angle_gamma   90.00
#
_symmetry.space_group_name_H-M   'P 1'
#
loop_
_entity.id
_entity.type
_entity.pdbx_description
1 polymer ?
#
loop_
_entity_poly.entity_id
_entity_poly.type
_entity_poly.pdbx_seq_one_letter_code
_entity_poly.pdbx_strand_id
1 'polypeptide(L)'
;DKYRGPNRGSFLWGTSKRNTRAERMWVEIGSQFARIWRGFFQRLERLHGLDPENPHHLWLLHYLFLDEINRDCEVFREHWNHHSISGKGKDQTPLVFRFVGALLEEKADRSF
;
A
#
# COMPACT_ATOMS: atom_id res chain seq x y z
N ASP A 1 17.91 -35.94 38.40
CA ASP A 1 16.61 -36.05 37.74
C ASP A 1 15.74 -34.82 37.99
N LYS A 2 15.45 -34.05 36.93
CA LYS A 2 14.22 -33.25 36.74
C LYS A 2 14.27 -32.62 35.34
N TYR A 3 13.70 -33.37 34.40
CA TYR A 3 13.52 -33.09 32.98
C TYR A 3 13.05 -31.65 32.72
N ARG A 4 13.90 -30.83 32.10
CA ARG A 4 13.51 -29.56 31.46
C ARG A 4 13.30 -29.82 29.97
N GLY A 5 12.06 -30.16 29.58
CA GLY A 5 11.69 -30.42 28.19
C GLY A 5 11.62 -29.13 27.34
N PRO A 6 12.05 -29.14 26.06
CA PRO A 6 12.00 -28.00 25.17
C PRO A 6 10.79 -28.09 24.24
N ASN A 7 9.62 -27.55 24.63
CA ASN A 7 8.53 -27.27 23.70
C ASN A 7 7.42 -26.41 24.33
N ARG A 8 7.76 -25.17 24.72
CA ARG A 8 6.71 -24.17 24.95
C ARG A 8 6.60 -23.37 23.67
N GLY A 9 5.54 -23.64 22.91
CA GLY A 9 5.14 -22.84 21.76
C GLY A 9 5.24 -21.37 22.11
N SER A 10 6.32 -20.75 21.67
CA SER A 10 6.50 -19.31 21.68
C SER A 10 5.52 -18.78 20.66
N PHE A 11 4.30 -18.57 21.13
CA PHE A 11 3.27 -17.82 20.44
C PHE A 11 3.84 -16.41 20.25
N LEU A 12 4.52 -16.20 19.12
CA LEU A 12 5.11 -14.94 18.72
C LEU A 12 3.99 -13.98 18.29
N TRP A 13 3.19 -13.52 19.26
CA TRP A 13 2.39 -12.32 19.07
C TRP A 13 3.25 -11.11 19.41
N GLY A 14 4.15 -10.76 18.49
CA GLY A 14 4.63 -9.40 18.37
C GLY A 14 3.62 -8.61 17.56
N THR A 15 3.19 -7.43 18.01
CA THR A 15 2.47 -6.49 17.14
C THR A 15 3.30 -6.32 15.87
N SER A 16 2.68 -6.50 14.70
CA SER A 16 3.38 -6.38 13.42
C SER A 16 3.74 -4.92 13.17
N LYS A 17 4.78 -4.41 13.86
CA LYS A 17 5.37 -3.09 13.63
C LYS A 17 5.92 -2.95 12.20
N ARG A 18 6.09 -4.09 11.52
CA ARG A 18 6.47 -4.18 10.10
C ARG A 18 5.33 -3.83 9.15
N ASN A 19 4.07 -4.08 9.52
CA ASN A 19 2.92 -3.76 8.67
C ASN A 19 2.43 -2.32 8.84
N THR A 20 2.83 -1.62 9.90
CA THR A 20 2.39 -0.25 10.20
C THR A 20 2.64 0.72 9.04
N ARG A 21 3.72 0.51 8.26
CA ARG A 21 4.01 1.33 7.08
C ARG A 21 3.08 1.00 5.90
N ALA A 22 2.76 -0.27 5.68
CA ALA A 22 1.79 -0.66 4.66
C ALA A 22 0.39 -0.18 5.04
N GLU A 23 -0.02 -0.29 6.31
CA GLU A 23 -1.29 0.24 6.82
C GLU A 23 -1.38 1.76 6.66
N ARG A 24 -0.34 2.51 7.04
CA ARG A 24 -0.31 3.98 6.82
C ARG A 24 -0.39 4.32 5.33
N MET A 25 0.34 3.59 4.50
CA MET A 25 0.28 3.73 3.05
C MET A 25 -1.15 3.46 2.54
N TRP A 26 -1.81 2.40 2.99
CA TRP A 26 -3.19 2.09 2.62
C TRP A 26 -4.18 3.18 3.07
N VAL A 27 -3.97 3.77 4.24
CA VAL A 27 -4.78 4.92 4.71
C VAL A 27 -4.56 6.15 3.82
N GLU A 28 -3.32 6.45 3.45
CA GLU A 28 -3.00 7.58 2.57
C GLU A 28 -3.54 7.35 1.14
N ILE A 29 -3.38 6.15 0.58
CA ILE A 29 -4.00 5.70 -0.68
C ILE A 29 -5.52 5.89 -0.63
N GLY A 30 -6.16 5.38 0.43
CA GLY A 30 -7.61 5.42 0.59
C GLY A 30 -8.14 6.85 0.70
N SER A 31 -7.42 7.71 1.42
CA SER A 31 -7.86 9.09 1.68
C SER A 31 -7.70 10.03 0.49
N GLN A 32 -6.70 9.83 -0.37
CA GLN A 32 -6.44 10.72 -1.51
C GLN A 32 -7.02 10.19 -2.81
N PHE A 33 -6.64 8.97 -3.20
CA PHE A 33 -7.01 8.40 -4.49
C PHE A 33 -8.44 7.82 -4.47
N ALA A 34 -8.70 6.88 -3.56
CA ALA A 34 -9.99 6.18 -3.53
C ALA A 34 -11.16 7.13 -3.23
N ARG A 35 -10.90 8.21 -2.47
CA ARG A 35 -11.91 9.24 -2.16
C ARG A 35 -12.39 10.00 -3.39
N ILE A 36 -11.52 10.27 -4.37
CA ILE A 36 -11.86 11.01 -5.60
C ILE A 36 -12.80 10.16 -6.46
N TRP A 37 -12.38 8.92 -6.76
CA TRP A 37 -13.17 7.98 -7.55
C TRP A 37 -14.49 7.63 -6.87
N ARG A 38 -14.50 7.43 -5.55
CA ARG A 38 -15.73 7.26 -4.78
C ARG A 38 -16.67 8.46 -4.94
N GLY A 39 -16.16 9.69 -4.82
CA GLY A 39 -16.98 10.89 -4.99
C GLY A 39 -17.52 11.04 -6.42
N PHE A 40 -16.77 10.61 -7.42
CA PHE A 40 -17.22 10.59 -8.82
C PHE A 40 -18.37 9.61 -9.03
N PHE A 41 -18.23 8.35 -8.61
CA PHE A 41 -19.30 7.34 -8.76
C PHE A 41 -20.55 7.67 -7.95
N GLN A 42 -20.40 8.23 -6.75
CA GLN A 42 -21.54 8.72 -5.95
C GLN A 42 -22.31 9.85 -6.66
N ARG A 43 -21.63 10.72 -7.42
CA ARG A 43 -22.31 11.72 -8.23
C ARG A 43 -23.04 11.10 -9.43
N LEU A 44 -22.44 10.08 -10.07
CA LEU A 44 -23.10 9.32 -11.13
C LEU A 44 -24.37 8.63 -10.63
N GLU A 45 -24.33 8.05 -9.43
CA GLU A 45 -25.49 7.43 -8.79
C GLU A 45 -26.59 8.47 -8.54
N ARG A 46 -26.23 9.57 -7.87
CA ARG A 46 -27.21 10.60 -7.47
C ARG A 46 -27.79 11.40 -8.63
N LEU A 47 -26.99 11.71 -9.66
CA LEU A 47 -27.36 12.69 -10.69
C LEU A 47 -27.67 12.05 -12.05
N HIS A 48 -27.17 10.83 -12.29
CA HIS A 48 -27.19 10.21 -13.62
C HIS A 48 -27.77 8.80 -13.61
N GLY A 49 -28.29 8.31 -12.48
CA GLY A 49 -28.99 7.03 -12.40
C GLY A 49 -28.08 5.82 -12.53
N LEU A 50 -26.79 5.96 -12.19
CA LEU A 50 -25.93 4.80 -12.02
C LEU A 50 -26.52 3.90 -10.92
N ASP A 51 -26.58 2.61 -11.21
CA ASP A 51 -27.11 1.59 -10.31
C ASP A 51 -25.97 0.58 -10.04
N PRO A 52 -25.42 0.52 -8.82
CA PRO A 52 -24.34 -0.38 -8.47
C PRO A 52 -24.77 -1.86 -8.41
N GLU A 53 -26.07 -2.15 -8.30
CA GLU A 53 -26.60 -3.53 -8.33
C GLU A 53 -26.83 -4.01 -9.78
N ASN A 54 -26.76 -3.11 -10.76
CA ASN A 54 -26.90 -3.47 -12.17
C ASN A 54 -25.55 -3.89 -12.77
N PRO A 55 -25.39 -5.17 -13.17
CA PRO A 55 -24.13 -5.68 -13.71
C PRO A 55 -23.73 -5.02 -15.03
N HIS A 56 -24.68 -4.49 -15.81
CA HIS A 56 -24.38 -3.76 -17.05
C HIS A 56 -23.77 -2.38 -16.75
N HIS A 57 -24.26 -1.71 -15.70
CA HIS A 57 -23.70 -0.44 -15.26
C HIS A 57 -22.28 -0.64 -14.72
N LEU A 58 -22.05 -1.68 -13.92
CA LEU A 58 -20.71 -2.05 -13.45
C LEU A 58 -19.76 -2.37 -14.61
N TRP A 59 -20.21 -3.17 -15.57
CA TRP A 59 -19.43 -3.47 -16.77
C TRP A 59 -19.07 -2.20 -17.55
N LEU A 60 -20.02 -1.30 -17.74
CA LEU A 60 -19.80 -0.04 -18.45
C LEU A 60 -18.79 0.85 -17.70
N LEU A 61 -18.88 0.94 -16.38
CA LEU A 61 -17.90 1.68 -15.59
C LEU A 61 -16.50 1.10 -15.72
N HIS A 62 -16.36 -0.22 -15.66
CA HIS A 62 -15.06 -0.87 -15.88
C HIS A 62 -14.55 -0.60 -17.29
N TYR A 63 -15.40 -0.74 -18.31
CA TYR A 63 -15.01 -0.48 -19.70
C TYR A 63 -14.55 0.96 -19.92
N LEU A 64 -15.20 1.94 -19.29
CA LEU A 64 -14.92 3.36 -19.51
C LEU A 64 -13.80 3.93 -18.64
N PHE A 65 -13.61 3.43 -17.42
CA PHE A 65 -12.78 4.10 -16.43
C PHE A 65 -11.69 3.22 -15.82
N LEU A 66 -11.65 1.91 -16.10
CA LEU A 66 -10.65 1.04 -15.50
C LEU A 66 -9.22 1.43 -15.93
N ASP A 67 -9.05 1.83 -17.19
CA ASP A 67 -7.75 2.27 -17.69
C ASP A 67 -7.29 3.59 -17.06
N GLU A 68 -8.21 4.54 -16.85
CA GLU A 68 -7.97 5.77 -16.10
C GLU A 68 -7.61 5.49 -14.65
N ILE A 69 -8.38 4.63 -13.97
CA ILE A 69 -8.12 4.20 -12.58
C ILE A 69 -6.73 3.57 -12.49
N ASN A 70 -6.36 2.71 -13.44
CA ASN A 70 -5.05 2.07 -13.47
C ASN A 70 -3.92 3.07 -13.73
N ARG A 71 -4.12 4.05 -14.63
CA ARG A 71 -3.15 5.13 -14.86
C ARG A 71 -2.96 5.98 -13.60
N ASP A 72 -4.04 6.35 -12.93
CA ASP A 72 -3.97 7.10 -11.67
C ASP A 72 -3.26 6.29 -10.58
N CYS A 73 -3.49 4.97 -10.50
CA CYS A 73 -2.76 4.07 -9.61
C CYS A 73 -1.24 4.07 -9.90
N GLU A 74 -0.86 4.09 -11.18
CA GLU A 74 0.55 4.15 -11.59
C GLU A 74 1.19 5.48 -11.19
N VAL A 75 0.51 6.60 -11.50
CA VAL A 75 0.96 7.94 -11.12
C VAL A 75 1.08 8.06 -9.60
N PHE A 76 0.12 7.51 -8.84
CA PHE A 76 0.21 7.45 -7.38
C PHE A 76 1.44 6.65 -6.94
N ARG A 77 1.68 5.48 -7.54
CA ARG A 77 2.84 4.63 -7.22
C ARG A 77 4.15 5.37 -7.48
N GLU A 78 4.26 6.10 -8.57
CA GLU A 78 5.43 6.93 -8.88
C GLU A 78 5.61 8.05 -7.85
N HIS A 79 4.55 8.82 -7.54
CA HIS A 79 4.60 9.86 -6.52
C HIS A 79 4.98 9.28 -5.14
N TRP A 80 4.41 8.14 -4.77
CA TRP A 80 4.75 7.43 -3.54
C TRP A 80 6.19 6.89 -3.56
N ASN A 81 6.74 6.47 -4.68
CA ASN A 81 8.15 6.07 -4.69
C ASN A 81 9.10 7.26 -4.48
N HIS A 82 8.67 8.47 -4.86
CA HIS A 82 9.47 9.69 -4.81
C HIS A 82 9.16 10.61 -3.61
N HIS A 83 8.08 10.41 -2.86
CA HIS A 83 7.80 11.23 -1.68
C HIS A 83 8.82 10.96 -0.56
N SER A 84 9.24 12.00 0.15
CA SER A 84 10.10 11.88 1.33
C SER A 84 9.29 11.33 2.51
N ILE A 85 9.76 10.25 3.12
CA ILE A 85 9.14 9.72 4.35
C ILE A 85 9.57 10.62 5.50
N SER A 86 8.62 11.35 6.08
CA SER A 86 8.88 12.13 7.29
C SER A 86 9.05 11.19 8.49
N GLY A 87 10.23 11.25 9.12
CA GLY A 87 10.61 10.48 10.31
C GLY A 87 11.86 11.04 10.96
N LYS A 88 12.06 10.79 12.27
CA LYS A 88 13.21 11.31 13.03
C LYS A 88 14.53 10.75 12.48
N GLY A 89 15.11 11.48 11.53
CA GLY A 89 16.40 11.16 10.93
C GLY A 89 16.34 11.00 9.41
N LYS A 90 16.25 12.14 8.71
CA LYS A 90 16.48 12.38 7.28
C LYS A 90 15.33 11.99 6.34
N ASP A 91 14.87 13.02 5.62
CA ASP A 91 13.86 13.05 4.57
C ASP A 91 14.24 12.19 3.37
N GLN A 92 14.22 10.87 3.52
CA GLN A 92 14.58 9.94 2.46
C GLN A 92 13.34 9.28 1.86
N THR A 93 13.36 9.13 0.54
CA THR A 93 12.26 8.53 -0.20
C THR A 93 12.27 6.99 -0.05
N PRO A 94 11.13 6.30 -0.21
CA PRO A 94 11.07 4.84 -0.22
C PRO A 94 12.09 4.20 -1.16
N LEU A 95 12.34 4.84 -2.31
CA LEU A 95 13.31 4.39 -3.30
C LEU A 95 14.75 4.40 -2.74
N VAL A 96 15.13 5.46 -2.02
CA VAL A 96 16.44 5.57 -1.39
C VAL A 96 16.63 4.49 -0.32
N PHE A 97 15.60 4.20 0.49
CA PHE A 97 15.67 3.11 1.46
C PHE A 97 15.89 1.74 0.80
N ARG A 98 15.22 1.47 -0.32
CA ARG A 98 15.39 0.21 -1.06
C ARG A 98 16.80 0.10 -1.65
N PHE A 99 17.31 1.20 -2.19
CA PHE A 99 18.65 1.26 -2.79
C PHE A 99 19.75 1.11 -1.73
N VAL A 100 19.65 1.81 -0.60
CA VAL A 100 20.57 1.69 0.54
C VAL A 100 20.53 0.29 1.14
N GLY A 101 19.34 -0.31 1.26
CA GLY A 101 19.18 -1.70 1.72
C GLY A 101 19.93 -2.70 0.84
N ALA A 102 19.76 -2.60 -0.48
CA ALA A 102 20.45 -3.47 -1.43
C ALA A 102 21.99 -3.32 -1.40
N LEU A 103 22.49 -2.08 -1.25
CA LEU A 103 23.93 -1.82 -1.13
C LEU A 103 24.55 -2.38 0.15
N LEU A 104 23.79 -2.39 1.26
CA LEU A 104 24.27 -2.97 2.52
C LEU A 104 24.31 -4.49 2.46
N GLU A 105 23.33 -5.14 1.80
CA GLU A 105 23.36 -6.58 1.54
C GLU A 105 24.54 -6.97 0.64
N GLU A 106 24.78 -6.21 -0.43
CA GLU A 106 25.91 -6.45 -1.34
C GLU A 106 27.27 -6.27 -0.67
N LYS A 107 27.41 -5.30 0.26
CA LYS A 107 28.64 -5.15 1.06
C LYS A 107 28.81 -6.26 2.09
N ALA A 108 27.72 -6.78 2.66
CA ALA A 108 27.75 -7.91 3.58
C ALA A 108 28.19 -9.20 2.86
N ASP A 109 27.67 -9.45 1.66
CA ASP A 109 28.05 -10.61 0.83
C ASP A 109 29.50 -10.55 0.34
N ARG A 110 30.05 -9.36 0.08
CA ARG A 110 31.47 -9.18 -0.30
C ARG A 110 32.44 -9.18 0.89
N SER A 111 31.94 -9.25 2.12
CA SER A 111 32.75 -9.28 3.34
C SER A 111 32.97 -10.68 3.92
N PHE A 112 32.60 -11.72 3.15
CA PHE A 112 32.95 -13.12 3.40
C PHE A 112 33.98 -13.64 2.39
#